data_AF-A0A543HGY1-F1
#
_entry.id   AF-A0A543HGY1-F1
#
_cell.length_a   1.000
_cell.length_b   1.000
_cell.length_c   1.000
_cell.angle_alpha   90.00
_cell.angle_beta   90.00
_cell.angle_gamma   90.00
#
_symmetry.space_group_name_H-M   'P 1'
#
loop_
_entity.id
_entity.type
_entity.pdbx_description
1 polymer ?
#
loop_
_entity_poly.entity_id
_entity_poly.type
_entity_poly.pdbx_seq_one_letter_code
_entity_poly.pdbx_strand_id
1 'polypeptide(L)'
;MPYPQPPLRTLVLHSRKLPAILTPWVVPVVLLDGQQFPLGWGTQRYTIPADRPVHVQCEMPFIIRYGKAAVVLTPGSEPAQLEYSAPASQWTRGQLGAPGTTKTTGIGFNVVALTFVGLLFLGVIGLTVFG
;
A
#
# COMPACT_ATOMS: atom_id res chain seq x y z
N MET A 1 18.56 3.38 37.95
CA MET A 1 18.55 2.03 37.36
C MET A 1 18.27 2.20 35.87
N PRO A 2 19.09 1.68 34.95
CA PRO A 2 18.75 1.71 33.53
C PRO A 2 17.55 0.81 33.30
N TYR A 3 16.52 1.29 32.59
CA TYR A 3 15.42 0.43 32.16
C TYR A 3 15.97 -0.64 31.20
N PRO A 4 15.59 -1.93 31.35
CA PRO A 4 15.93 -2.96 30.37
C PRO A 4 15.39 -2.52 29.00
N GLN A 5 16.26 -2.37 28.02
CA GLN A 5 15.83 -2.12 26.65
C GLN A 5 15.21 -3.42 26.12
N PRO A 6 13.98 -3.39 25.57
CA PRO A 6 13.40 -4.58 24.96
C PRO A 6 14.28 -5.03 23.78
N PRO A 7 14.39 -6.34 23.52
CA PRO A 7 15.14 -6.81 22.37
C PRO A 7 14.51 -6.28 21.08
N LEU A 8 15.34 -5.82 20.16
CA LEU A 8 14.92 -5.19 18.91
C LEU A 8 15.27 -6.09 17.72
N ARG A 9 14.43 -6.07 16.68
CA ARG A 9 14.71 -6.68 15.38
C ARG A 9 14.47 -5.70 14.24
N THR A 10 15.00 -6.03 13.07
CA THR A 10 14.79 -5.24 11.86
C THR A 10 13.54 -5.72 11.12
N LEU A 11 12.66 -4.80 10.73
CA LEU A 11 11.63 -5.00 9.74
C LEU A 11 12.11 -4.44 8.40
N VAL A 12 12.21 -5.29 7.39
CA VAL A 12 12.46 -4.89 6.00
C VAL A 12 11.14 -4.85 5.26
N LEU A 13 10.75 -3.67 4.78
CA LEU A 13 9.48 -3.46 4.09
C LEU A 13 9.76 -2.99 2.66
N HIS A 14 9.37 -3.82 1.70
CA HIS A 14 9.44 -3.53 0.28
C HIS A 14 8.12 -2.92 -0.17
N SER A 15 8.14 -1.78 -0.86
CA SER A 15 6.96 -1.15 -1.41
C SER A 15 7.05 -1.07 -2.93
N ARG A 16 6.09 -1.68 -3.62
CA ARG A 16 6.06 -1.71 -5.08
C ARG A 16 5.27 -0.53 -5.62
N LYS A 17 5.95 0.33 -6.38
CA LYS A 17 5.32 1.44 -7.09
C LYS A 17 4.59 0.90 -8.32
N LEU A 18 3.38 1.42 -8.56
CA LEU A 18 2.68 1.20 -9.82
C LEU A 18 3.24 2.07 -10.94
N PRO A 19 3.01 1.74 -12.21
CA PRO A 19 3.36 2.60 -13.33
C PRO A 19 2.85 4.03 -13.08
N ALA A 20 3.71 5.03 -13.32
CA ALA A 20 3.51 6.42 -12.90
C ALA A 20 2.20 7.05 -13.40
N ILE A 21 1.64 6.53 -14.50
CA ILE A 21 0.35 6.94 -15.08
C ILE A 21 -0.83 6.73 -14.11
N LEU A 22 -0.78 5.72 -13.23
CA LEU A 22 -1.92 5.33 -12.40
C LEU A 22 -1.89 5.87 -10.97
N THR A 23 -0.72 6.26 -10.47
CA THR A 23 -0.56 6.79 -9.10
C THR A 23 0.50 7.90 -9.08
N PRO A 24 0.20 9.07 -9.66
CA PRO A 24 1.14 10.16 -9.65
C PRO A 24 1.12 10.78 -8.22
N TRP A 25 2.30 10.88 -7.59
CA TRP A 25 2.61 11.72 -6.42
C TRP A 25 2.24 11.25 -5.00
N VAL A 26 1.47 10.18 -4.82
CA VAL A 26 1.18 9.67 -3.45
C VAL A 26 2.26 8.68 -3.01
N VAL A 27 2.77 8.87 -1.79
CA VAL A 27 3.78 8.02 -1.17
C VAL A 27 3.14 7.25 -0.02
N PRO A 28 3.30 5.92 0.08
CA PRO A 28 2.67 5.15 1.14
C PRO A 28 3.27 5.49 2.51
N VAL A 29 2.49 5.19 3.54
CA VAL A 29 2.90 5.24 4.95
C VAL A 29 2.73 3.86 5.57
N VAL A 30 3.54 3.58 6.58
CA VAL A 30 3.41 2.40 7.42
C VAL A 30 3.00 2.83 8.81
N LEU A 31 2.07 2.10 9.42
CA LEU A 31 1.69 2.22 10.82
C LEU A 31 2.24 1.01 11.55
N LEU A 32 3.12 1.23 12.52
CA LEU A 32 3.66 0.22 13.42
C LEU A 32 3.00 0.43 14.78
N ASP A 33 2.19 -0.52 15.22
CA ASP A 33 1.37 -0.42 16.45
C ASP A 33 0.53 0.88 16.50
N GLY A 34 0.08 1.35 15.33
CA GLY A 34 -0.70 2.59 15.18
C GLY A 34 0.13 3.87 15.04
N GLN A 35 1.45 3.83 15.24
CA GLN A 35 2.33 4.97 14.99
C GLN A 35 2.73 5.04 13.52
N GLN A 36 2.54 6.22 12.91
CA GLN A 36 2.75 6.42 11.48
C GLN A 36 4.21 6.80 11.16
N PHE A 37 4.80 6.12 10.18
CA PHE A 37 6.13 6.35 9.64
C PHE A 37 6.09 6.46 8.11
N PRO A 38 6.99 7.25 7.50
CA PRO A 38 7.10 7.34 6.05
C PRO A 38 7.63 6.03 5.48
N LEU A 39 6.97 5.46 4.46
CA LEU A 39 7.42 4.25 3.76
C LEU A 39 8.19 4.53 2.47
N GLY A 40 7.84 5.58 1.72
CA GLY A 40 8.50 5.78 0.42
C GLY A 40 8.15 4.68 -0.59
N TRP A 41 8.82 4.70 -1.74
CA TRP A 41 8.78 3.60 -2.70
C TRP A 41 10.12 2.85 -2.67
N GLY A 42 10.09 1.52 -2.82
CA GLY A 42 11.27 0.66 -2.69
C GLY A 42 11.41 0.06 -1.29
N THR A 43 12.65 -0.23 -0.90
CA THR A 43 12.95 -0.95 0.35
C THR A 43 13.25 0.02 1.48
N GLN A 44 12.55 -0.12 2.61
CA GLN A 44 12.85 0.58 3.86
C GLN A 44 13.09 -0.39 5.01
N ARG A 45 13.77 0.10 6.05
CA ARG A 45 14.09 -0.66 7.26
C ARG A 45 13.59 0.08 8.48
N TYR A 46 12.92 -0.63 9.38
CA TYR A 46 12.45 -0.13 10.66
C TYR A 46 12.95 -1.00 11.79
N THR A 47 13.11 -0.41 12.97
CA THR A 47 13.43 -1.14 14.18
C THR A 47 12.14 -1.39 14.95
N ILE A 48 11.84 -2.66 15.23
CA ILE A 48 10.63 -3.07 15.95
C ILE A 48 10.97 -3.99 17.12
N PRO A 49 10.11 -4.08 18.15
CA PRO A 49 10.27 -5.06 19.22
C PRO A 49 10.34 -6.50 18.70
N ALA A 50 11.21 -7.31 19.30
CA ALA A 50 11.42 -8.72 18.98
C ALA A 50 10.67 -9.67 19.94
N ASP A 51 10.32 -9.18 21.13
CA ASP A 51 9.71 -9.93 22.24
C ASP A 51 8.18 -9.97 22.20
N ARG A 52 7.54 -9.10 21.43
CA ARG A 52 6.07 -9.00 21.34
C ARG A 52 5.56 -8.98 19.89
N PRO A 53 4.28 -9.32 19.66
CA PRO A 53 3.66 -9.13 18.37
C PRO A 53 3.62 -7.65 17.98
N VAL A 54 3.79 -7.36 16.71
CA VAL A 54 3.75 -5.98 16.16
C VAL A 54 2.73 -5.92 15.04
N HIS A 55 1.76 -5.00 15.16
CA HIS A 55 0.78 -4.77 14.11
C HIS A 55 1.37 -3.83 13.06
N VAL A 56 1.55 -4.34 11.84
CA VAL A 56 2.08 -3.58 10.70
C VAL A 56 0.94 -3.33 9.73
N GLN A 57 0.63 -2.06 9.48
CA GLN A 57 -0.36 -1.65 8.48
C GLN A 57 0.29 -0.72 7.47
N CYS A 58 -0.02 -0.88 6.19
CA CYS A 58 0.38 0.03 5.13
C CYS A 58 -0.86 0.65 4.50
N GLU A 59 -0.78 1.94 4.16
CA GLU A 59 -1.85 2.66 3.48
C GLU A 59 -1.33 3.86 2.68
N MET A 60 -2.16 4.36 1.77
CA MET A 60 -1.88 5.53 0.96
C MET A 60 -2.52 6.77 1.60
N PRO A 61 -1.74 7.78 2.03
CA PRO A 61 -2.26 9.02 2.58
C PRO A 61 -2.70 9.94 1.43
N PHE A 62 -4.00 9.99 1.18
CA PHE A 62 -4.62 10.93 0.24
C PHE A 62 -5.83 11.61 0.91
N ILE A 63 -6.63 12.37 0.17
CA ILE A 63 -7.85 13.04 0.70
C ILE A 63 -8.70 12.05 1.51
N ILE A 64 -8.80 10.81 1.04
CA ILE A 64 -9.30 9.67 1.80
C ILE A 64 -8.19 8.62 1.86
N ARG A 65 -7.90 8.08 3.05
CA ARG A 65 -6.92 6.99 3.23
C ARG A 65 -7.42 5.73 2.51
N TYR A 66 -6.62 5.20 1.59
CA TYR A 66 -6.98 4.02 0.81
C TYR A 66 -5.85 2.99 0.75
N GLY A 67 -6.10 1.83 0.14
CA GLY A 67 -5.09 0.80 -0.04
C GLY A 67 -4.61 0.15 1.25
N LYS A 68 -5.44 0.17 2.29
CA LYS A 68 -5.14 -0.43 3.59
C LYS A 68 -4.83 -1.92 3.47
N ALA A 69 -3.72 -2.33 4.05
CA ALA A 69 -3.34 -3.73 4.22
C ALA A 69 -2.63 -3.88 5.57
N ALA A 70 -2.93 -4.92 6.33
CA ALA A 70 -2.38 -5.12 7.67
C ALA A 70 -2.00 -6.58 7.92
N VAL A 71 -0.96 -6.77 8.73
CA VAL A 71 -0.48 -8.07 9.19
C VAL A 71 0.05 -7.94 10.62
N VAL A 72 -0.07 -8.99 11.40
CA VAL A 72 0.56 -9.07 12.72
C VAL A 72 1.83 -9.92 12.59
N LEU A 73 2.97 -9.31 12.90
CA LEU A 73 4.24 -10.03 12.95
C LEU A 73 4.35 -10.75 14.28
N THR A 74 4.63 -12.06 14.26
CA THR A 74 4.90 -12.84 15.48
C THR A 74 6.25 -12.45 16.09
N PRO A 75 6.43 -12.59 17.42
CA PRO A 75 7.73 -12.40 18.07
C PRO A 75 8.83 -13.28 17.44
N GLY A 76 10.07 -12.81 17.48
CA GLY A 76 11.21 -13.55 16.94
C GLY A 76 12.46 -12.67 16.83
N SER A 77 13.63 -13.30 16.71
CA SER A 77 14.92 -12.59 16.60
C SER A 77 15.32 -12.26 15.16
N GLU A 78 14.76 -12.98 14.18
CA GLU A 78 15.11 -12.80 12.77
C GLU A 78 14.49 -11.52 12.16
N PRO A 79 15.14 -10.92 11.14
CA PRO A 79 14.55 -9.82 10.40
C PRO A 79 13.22 -10.23 9.76
N ALA A 80 12.16 -9.50 10.06
CA ALA A 80 10.87 -9.69 9.40
C ALA A 80 10.91 -9.05 8.01
N GLN A 81 10.49 -9.77 6.98
CA GLN A 81 10.43 -9.25 5.61
C GLN A 81 8.99 -9.21 5.13
N LEU A 82 8.57 -8.04 4.64
CA LEU A 82 7.24 -7.81 4.09
C LEU A 82 7.33 -7.07 2.77
N GLU A 83 6.38 -7.33 1.88
CA GLU A 83 6.14 -6.56 0.67
C GLU A 83 4.73 -5.97 0.71
N TYR A 84 4.65 -4.67 0.44
CA TYR A 84 3.42 -3.91 0.24
C TYR A 84 3.22 -3.63 -1.25
N SER A 85 2.10 -4.10 -1.78
CA SER A 85 1.61 -3.77 -3.11
C SER A 85 0.45 -2.78 -2.99
N ALA A 86 0.69 -1.53 -3.42
CA ALA A 86 -0.34 -0.52 -3.49
C ALA A 86 -1.41 -0.89 -4.54
N PRO A 87 -2.69 -0.60 -4.29
CA PRO A 87 -3.74 -0.82 -5.27
C PRO A 87 -3.65 0.21 -6.40
N ALA A 88 -4.14 -0.18 -7.58
CA ALA A 88 -4.27 0.76 -8.71
C ALA A 88 -5.48 1.69 -8.56
N SER A 89 -6.39 1.39 -7.64
CA SER A 89 -7.66 2.11 -7.46
C SER A 89 -7.93 2.39 -5.98
N GLN A 90 -8.41 3.59 -5.69
CA GLN A 90 -8.78 4.02 -4.33
C GLN A 90 -9.90 3.18 -3.69
N TRP A 91 -10.72 2.52 -4.51
CA TRP A 91 -11.82 1.67 -4.04
C TRP A 91 -11.36 0.25 -3.69
N THR A 92 -10.09 -0.09 -3.92
CA THR A 92 -9.55 -1.42 -3.66
C THR A 92 -8.54 -1.42 -2.52
N ARG A 93 -8.44 -2.55 -1.82
CA ARG A 93 -7.46 -2.75 -0.75
C ARG A 93 -6.09 -3.02 -1.33
N GLY A 94 -5.05 -2.57 -0.64
CA GLY A 94 -3.68 -2.98 -0.93
C GLY A 94 -3.45 -4.43 -0.48
N GLN A 95 -2.27 -4.95 -0.76
CA GLN A 95 -1.84 -6.25 -0.25
C GLN A 95 -0.54 -6.11 0.52
N LEU A 96 -0.44 -6.85 1.62
CA LEU A 96 0.74 -6.92 2.48
C LEU A 96 1.01 -8.40 2.77
N GLY A 97 2.23 -8.86 2.52
CA GLY A 97 2.58 -10.27 2.66
C GLY A 97 4.07 -10.51 2.53
N ALA A 98 4.47 -11.77 2.41
CA ALA A 98 5.87 -12.12 2.17
C ALA A 98 6.34 -11.60 0.80
N PRO A 99 7.63 -11.26 0.64
CA PRO A 99 8.18 -10.84 -0.65
C PRO A 99 7.83 -11.81 -1.78
N GLY A 100 7.38 -11.28 -2.91
CA GLY A 100 6.97 -12.05 -4.09
C GLY A 100 5.54 -12.62 -4.05
N THR A 101 4.83 -12.54 -2.92
CA THR A 101 3.47 -13.10 -2.78
C THR A 101 2.36 -12.08 -3.02
N THR A 102 2.67 -10.78 -2.96
CA THR A 102 1.67 -9.72 -3.13
C THR A 102 1.40 -9.38 -4.59
N LYS A 103 0.15 -9.03 -4.91
CA LYS A 103 -0.32 -8.62 -6.23
C LYS A 103 -1.04 -7.28 -6.15
N THR A 104 -0.84 -6.44 -7.16
CA THR A 104 -1.63 -5.23 -7.35
C THR A 104 -3.06 -5.59 -7.72
N THR A 105 -4.00 -5.05 -6.97
CA THR A 105 -5.44 -5.15 -7.20
C THR A 105 -5.99 -3.88 -7.86
N GLY A 106 -7.17 -3.95 -8.47
CA GLY A 106 -7.90 -2.78 -8.96
C GLY A 106 -7.57 -2.31 -10.38
N ILE A 107 -6.67 -3.00 -11.10
CA ILE A 107 -6.34 -2.66 -12.50
C ILE A 107 -7.58 -2.79 -13.40
N GLY A 108 -8.32 -3.90 -13.29
CA GLY A 108 -9.52 -4.14 -14.11
C GLY A 108 -10.62 -3.10 -13.89
N PHE A 109 -10.78 -2.60 -12.66
CA PHE A 109 -11.76 -1.56 -12.35
C PHE A 109 -11.47 -0.25 -13.10
N ASN A 110 -10.21 0.18 -13.13
CA ASN A 110 -9.81 1.40 -13.84
C ASN A 110 -10.02 1.26 -15.35
N VAL A 111 -9.68 0.11 -15.94
CA VAL A 111 -9.85 -0.12 -17.39
C VAL A 111 -11.33 -0.03 -17.78
N VAL A 112 -12.22 -0.65 -17.01
CA VAL A 112 -13.67 -0.61 -17.26
C VAL A 112 -14.20 0.82 -17.10
N ALA A 113 -13.83 1.51 -16.02
CA ALA A 113 -14.27 2.87 -15.77
C ALA A 113 -13.84 3.84 -16.88
N LEU A 114 -12.58 3.77 -17.32
CA LEU A 114 -12.06 4.60 -18.41
C LEU A 114 -12.75 4.30 -19.74
N THR A 115 -12.98 3.01 -20.04
CA THR A 115 -13.70 2.60 -21.25
C THR A 115 -15.12 3.14 -21.25
N PHE A 116 -15.83 3.01 -20.13
CA PHE A 116 -17.21 3.48 -20.00
C PHE A 116 -17.31 5.01 -20.15
N VAL A 117 -16.41 5.76 -19.49
CA VAL A 117 -16.35 7.22 -19.63
C VAL A 117 -16.04 7.64 -21.06
N GLY A 118 -15.11 6.95 -21.73
CA GLY A 118 -14.78 7.20 -23.14
C GLY A 118 -15.99 6.98 -24.06
N LEU A 119 -16.74 5.89 -23.86
CA LEU A 119 -17.95 5.60 -24.64
C LEU A 119 -19.06 6.64 -24.40
N LEU A 120 -19.26 7.08 -23.16
CA LEU A 120 -20.22 8.15 -22.86
C LEU A 120 -19.84 9.46 -23.56
N PHE A 121 -18.57 9.84 -23.52
CA PHE A 121 -18.08 11.03 -24.23
C PHE A 121 -18.33 10.93 -25.73
N LEU A 122 -18.01 9.79 -26.35
CA LEU A 122 -18.26 9.56 -27.78
C LEU A 122 -19.76 9.58 -28.11
N GLY A 123 -20.61 9.02 -27.25
CA GLY A 123 -22.07 9.06 -27.41
C GLY A 123 -22.64 10.47 -27.34
N VAL A 124 -22.17 11.29 -26.39
CA VAL A 124 -22.58 12.70 -26.27
C VAL A 124 -22.09 13.52 -27.46
N ILE A 125 -20.85 13.32 -27.91
CA ILE A 125 -20.33 13.97 -29.13
C ILE A 125 -21.14 13.54 -30.36
N GLY A 126 -21.42 12.24 -30.49
CA GLY A 126 -22.25 11.72 -31.58
C GLY A 126 -23.65 12.35 -31.59
N LEU A 127 -24.31 12.42 -30.44
CA LEU A 127 -25.63 13.04 -30.30
C LEU A 127 -25.61 14.54 -30.60
N THR A 128 -24.56 15.25 -30.20
CA THR A 128 -24.47 16.72 -30.43
C THR A 128 -24.07 17.08 -31.87
N VAL A 129 -23.34 16.21 -32.56
CA VAL A 129 -22.90 16.44 -33.95
C VAL A 129 -23.91 15.92 -34.97
N PHE A 130 -24.61 14.83 -34.66
CA PHE A 130 -25.49 14.13 -35.62
C PHE A 130 -26.97 14.07 -35.20
N GLY A 131 -27.33 14.58 -34.02
CA GLY A 131 -28.70 14.61 -33.49
C GLY A 131 -29.42 15.92 -33.71
#